data_AF-A0A6M0AP67-F1
#
_entry.id   AF-A0A6M0AP67-F1
#
_cell.length_a   1.000
_cell.length_b   1.000
_cell.length_c   1.000
_cell.angle_alpha   90.00
_cell.angle_beta   90.00
_cell.angle_gamma   90.00
#
_symmetry.space_group_name_H-M   'P 1'
#
loop_
_entity.id
_entity.type
_entity.pdbx_description
1 polymer ?
#
loop_
_entity_poly.entity_id
_entity_poly.type
_entity_poly.pdbx_seq_one_letter_code
_entity_poly.pdbx_strand_id
1 'polypeptide(L)' 'YSGATSDALKKQNHSCGHCGLKFLEGEDVHLHHIDGNHDNWSKKNLLAVHRSCHQQIHWSTPKGEDI' A
#
# COMPACT_ATOMS: atom_id res chain seq x y z
N TYR A 1 8.09 -10.96 -4.15
CA TYR A 1 6.87 -10.15 -4.34
C TYR A 1 5.84 -10.95 -5.13
N SER A 2 4.56 -10.86 -4.78
CA SER A 2 3.48 -11.31 -5.67
C SER A 2 3.41 -10.41 -6.93
N GLY A 3 2.63 -10.80 -7.93
CA GLY A 3 2.44 -10.01 -9.15
C GLY A 3 1.94 -8.59 -8.85
N ALA A 4 0.94 -8.46 -7.97
CA ALA A 4 0.34 -7.17 -7.60
C ALA A 4 1.32 -6.22 -6.90
N THR A 5 2.13 -6.71 -5.96
CA THR A 5 3.15 -5.87 -5.29
C THR A 5 4.21 -5.41 -6.28
N SER A 6 4.63 -6.28 -7.20
CA SER A 6 5.62 -5.95 -8.23
C SER A 6 5.09 -4.89 -9.21
N ASP A 7 3.83 -5.00 -9.63
CA ASP A 7 3.15 -4.01 -10.47
C ASP A 7 3.05 -2.64 -9.77
N ALA A 8 2.62 -2.62 -8.51
CA ALA A 8 2.50 -1.39 -7.72
C ALA A 8 3.86 -0.71 -7.52
N LEU A 9 4.91 -1.47 -7.18
CA LEU A 9 6.27 -0.96 -7.05
C LEU A 9 6.78 -0.34 -8.34
N LYS A 10 6.61 -1.02 -9.49
CA LYS A 10 7.00 -0.47 -10.80
C LYS A 10 6.27 0.83 -11.12
N LYS A 11 4.94 0.86 -10.94
CA LYS A 11 4.12 2.06 -11.16
C LYS A 11 4.54 3.23 -10.28
N GLN A 12 4.95 2.96 -9.04
CA GLN A 12 5.36 3.98 -8.08
C GLN A 12 6.86 4.27 -8.09
N ASN A 13 7.59 3.74 -9.07
CA ASN A 13 9.04 3.88 -9.16
C ASN A 13 9.75 3.44 -7.84
N HIS A 14 9.28 2.37 -7.20
CA HIS A 14 9.79 1.89 -5.91
C HIS A 14 9.75 2.95 -4.79
N SER A 15 8.82 3.90 -4.87
CA SER A 15 8.50 4.82 -3.79
C SER A 15 7.19 4.43 -3.11
N CYS A 16 7.10 4.67 -1.80
CA CYS A 16 5.88 4.55 -1.03
C CYS A 16 4.84 5.54 -1.55
N GLY A 17 3.65 5.06 -1.87
CA GLY A 17 2.57 5.90 -2.39
C GLY A 17 1.95 6.84 -1.36
N HIS A 18 2.29 6.70 -0.06
CA HIS A 18 1.81 7.56 1.01
C HIS A 18 2.79 8.68 1.35
N CYS A 19 4.06 8.35 1.61
CA CYS A 19 5.07 9.34 2.03
C CYS A 19 6.04 9.77 0.91
N GLY A 20 6.01 9.13 -0.26
CA GLY A 20 6.88 9.45 -1.41
C GLY A 20 8.33 8.97 -1.31
N LEU A 21 8.77 8.52 -0.13
CA LEU A 21 10.13 7.99 0.08
C LEU A 21 10.32 6.64 -0.62
N LYS A 22 11.57 6.35 -1.02
CA LYS A 22 11.95 5.07 -1.63
C LYS A 22 11.91 3.96 -0.59
N PHE A 23 11.50 2.76 -1.03
CA PHE A 23 11.70 1.55 -0.25
C PHE A 23 13.19 1.21 -0.18
N LEU A 24 13.69 0.89 1.01
CA LEU A 24 15.03 0.37 1.22
C LEU A 24 15.05 -1.16 1.07
N GLU A 25 16.23 -1.70 0.78
CA GLU A 25 16.40 -3.16 0.74
C GLU A 25 16.12 -3.77 2.12
N GLY A 26 15.26 -4.79 2.14
CA GLY A 26 14.84 -5.47 3.37
C GLY A 26 13.63 -4.85 4.08
N GLU A 27 13.09 -3.73 3.60
CA GLU A 27 11.82 -3.21 4.13
C GLU A 27 10.61 -4.01 3.68
N ASP A 28 9.63 -4.15 4.58
CA ASP A 28 8.36 -4.80 4.32
C ASP A 28 7.42 -3.87 3.53
N VAL A 29 7.09 -4.28 2.31
CA VAL A 29 6.17 -3.57 1.40
C VAL A 29 4.76 -4.12 1.58
N HIS A 30 3.85 -3.26 2.02
CA HIS A 30 2.43 -3.57 2.14
C HIS A 30 1.65 -3.02 0.96
N LEU A 31 0.54 -3.67 0.62
CA LEU A 31 -0.43 -3.16 -0.36
C LEU A 31 -1.62 -2.55 0.37
N HIS A 32 -1.98 -1.33 -0.02
CA HIS A 32 -3.14 -0.60 0.46
C HIS A 32 -4.21 -0.49 -0.63
N HIS A 33 -5.46 -0.79 -0.29
CA HIS A 33 -6.62 -0.59 -1.18
C HIS A 33 -7.12 0.85 -1.01
N ILE A 34 -7.02 1.66 -2.07
CA ILE A 34 -7.32 3.10 -2.03
C ILE A 34 -8.81 3.35 -1.74
N ASP A 35 -9.69 2.50 -2.26
CA ASP A 35 -11.14 2.57 -2.05
C ASP A 35 -11.63 1.91 -0.75
N GLY A 36 -10.73 1.26 0.00
CA GLY A 36 -11.08 0.49 1.21
C GLY A 36 -11.80 -0.84 0.93
N ASN A 37 -12.01 -1.23 -0.33
CA ASN A 37 -12.61 -2.50 -0.71
C ASN A 37 -11.52 -3.57 -0.94
N HIS A 38 -11.38 -4.51 0.00
CA HIS A 38 -10.38 -5.58 -0.05
C HIS A 38 -10.62 -6.62 -1.15
N ASP A 39 -11.79 -6.60 -1.80
CA ASP A 39 -12.08 -7.44 -2.96
C ASP A 39 -11.62 -6.80 -4.28
N ASN A 40 -11.37 -5.48 -4.30
CA ASN A 40 -10.96 -4.76 -5.50
C ASN A 40 -9.45 -4.77 -5.72
N TRP A 41 -8.93 -5.90 -6.22
CA TRP A 41 -7.51 -6.10 -6.55
C TRP A 41 -7.05 -5.45 -7.87
N SER A 42 -7.80 -4.46 -8.36
CA SER A 42 -7.38 -3.69 -9.55
C SER A 42 -6.01 -3.05 -9.32
N LYS A 43 -5.11 -3.17 -10.30
CA LYS A 43 -3.76 -2.53 -10.24
C LYS A 43 -3.81 -1.02 -10.05
N LYS A 44 -4.94 -0.38 -10.39
CA LYS A 44 -5.14 1.06 -10.17
C LYS A 44 -5.58 1.39 -8.75
N ASN A 45 -6.21 0.43 -8.06
CA ASN A 45 -6.73 0.54 -6.70
C ASN A 45 -5.70 0.15 -5.63
N LEU A 46 -4.58 -0.45 -6.01
CA LEU A 46 -3.53 -0.88 -5.10
C LEU A 46 -2.39 0.14 -5.03
N LEU A 47 -1.96 0.42 -3.80
CA LEU A 47 -0.82 1.28 -3.48
C LEU A 47 0.23 0.49 -2.70
N ALA A 48 1.48 0.47 -3.14
CA ALA A 48 2.58 -0.04 -2.33
C ALA A 48 2.97 1.00 -1.28
N VAL A 49 2.97 0.63 -0.01
CA VAL A 49 3.29 1.53 1.12
C VAL A 49 4.22 0.83 2.10
N HIS A 50 4.99 1.62 2.87
CA HIS A 50 5.71 1.07 4.02
C HIS A 50 4.71 0.48 5.01
N ARG A 51 5.11 -0.54 5.75
CA ARG A 51 4.32 -1.10 6.86
C ARG A 51 3.85 -0.04 7.86
N SER A 52 4.69 0.94 8.19
CA SER A 52 4.37 2.06 9.08
C SER A 52 3.34 3.00 8.45
N CYS A 53 3.55 3.39 7.20
CA CYS A 53 2.59 4.20 6.44
C CYS A 53 1.23 3.51 6.32
N HIS A 54 1.22 2.19 6.12
CA HIS A 54 -0.01 1.41 6.08
C HIS A 54 -0.80 1.55 7.39
N GLN A 55 -0.13 1.40 8.54
CA GLN A 55 -0.75 1.62 9.85
C GLN A 55 -1.23 3.05 10.03
N GLN A 56 -0.46 4.06 9.61
CA GLN A 56 -0.86 5.46 9.71
C GLN A 56 -2.13 5.76 8.90
N ILE A 57 -2.25 5.19 7.70
CA ILE A 57 -3.45 5.34 6.86
C ILE A 57 -4.68 4.76 7.58
N HIS A 58 -4.57 3.58 8.19
CA HIS A 58 -5.67 2.92 8.90
C HIS A 58 -5.92 3.46 10.32
N TRP A 59 -4.96 4.12 10.96
CA TRP A 59 -5.15 4.76 12.27
C TRP A 59 -5.72 6.17 12.17
N SER A 60 -5.53 6.85 11.04
CA SER A 60 -6.11 8.18 10.80
C SER A 60 -7.60 8.13 10.46
N THR A 61 -8.15 6.94 10.21
CA THR A 61 -9.58 6.66 10.07
C THR A 61 -10.10 6.01 11.36
N PRO A 62 -11.20 6.50 11.98
CA PRO A 62 -11.71 5.92 13.21
C PRO A 62 -12.11 4.46 12.97
N LYS A 63 -11.62 3.56 13.83
CA LYS A 63 -11.97 2.13 13.86
C LYS A 63 -13.49 1.94 13.87
N GLY A 64 -14.00 1.21 12.88
CA GLY A 64 -15.39 0.78 12.84
C GLY A 64 -15.79 -0.04 11.61
N GLU A 65 -14.86 -0.49 10.76
CA GLU A 65 -15.18 -1.39 9.66
C GLU A 65 -14.07 -2.44 9.59
N ASP A 66 -14.42 -3.68 9.93
CA ASP A 66 -13.57 -4.84 9.76
C ASP A 66 -13.31 -5.03 8.26
N ILE A 67 -12.03 -5.05 7.93
CA ILE A 67 -11.51 -5.21 6.57
C ILE A 67 -11.34 -6.68 6.20
#